data_AF-A0A0E4GXM2-F1
#
_entry.id   AF-A0A0E4GXM2-F1
#
_cell.length_a   1.000
_cell.length_b   1.000
_cell.length_c   1.000
_cell.angle_alpha   90.00
_cell.angle_beta   90.00
_cell.angle_gamma   90.00
#
_symmetry.space_group_name_H-M   'P 1'
#
loop_
_entity.id
_entity.type
_entity.pdbx_description
1 polymer ?
#
loop_
_entity_poly.entity_id
_entity_poly.type
_entity_poly.pdbx_seq_one_letter_code
_entity_poly.pdbx_strand_id
1 'polypeptide(L)'
;MLTLILVGFLGGLITGISPCILPVLPVIFFSATPAGSTSPAPHDGAVAVETERRLSETLRPYRVIGGLVISFSVVTLLGSALLSLLRLPQDAIRWIALVALVAIGIGLIFPQFEQLLERPFSRIPQKRILHRSNGFGLGLALGVLYVPCAGPVLAAIVVAGATATISAGLVALTAAFAIGAALPLLFFALAGQRVAERVKAFRRRQREIRIAAGIVTILLAVALVFDLPAQLQRAIPDYTTTLQRKVGGAEEIREKLNLGGIVNDQNARLSDCSNGGTKLESCGHAPDLKGIAAWLNTPEGRPITLDSLRGKVVLIDFWAYSCINCQRAIPHVAGWYRDYHGSGLEVIGVHTPEYAFEKVPENVVRGAADLGITYPIALDNGYSTWTNYRNRYWPAEYLVDRSGTVRHIKFGEGDYDVTEQLIRQLLTDAKPDVRLPPPVDTADITPPSGLTPETYLSVGKVVNYAGDGTYDEGAATFRYPPALKADSFALTGPWSLDYQGATAGGDNSAVKLSYRAKNVYIVAGGTGTLTVLRDGKPTTVPISGPPTSHQVVAGDRVAPGLLEVRPSKGLQVFSFTYG
;
A
#
# COMPACT_ATOMS: atom_id res chain seq x y z
N MET A 1 -19.78 5.93 1.26
CA MET A 1 -19.63 7.11 2.16
C MET A 1 -19.72 6.75 3.64
N LEU A 2 -20.75 6.03 4.09
CA LEU A 2 -20.94 5.70 5.52
C LEU A 2 -19.77 4.89 6.11
N THR A 3 -19.23 3.94 5.35
CA THR A 3 -18.04 3.16 5.71
C THR A 3 -16.78 4.01 5.84
N LEU A 4 -16.54 4.96 4.93
CA LEU A 4 -15.40 5.89 5.00
C LEU A 4 -15.48 6.80 6.22
N ILE A 5 -16.67 7.34 6.52
CA ILE A 5 -16.90 8.16 7.71
C ILE A 5 -16.62 7.34 8.98
N LEU A 6 -17.08 6.10 9.03
CA LEU A 6 -16.86 5.21 10.18
C LEU A 6 -15.38 4.87 10.37
N VAL A 7 -14.67 4.53 9.28
CA VAL A 7 -13.22 4.25 9.31
C VAL A 7 -12.42 5.49 9.73
N GLY A 8 -12.72 6.67 9.18
CA GLY A 8 -12.10 7.93 9.57
C GLY A 8 -12.32 8.24 11.05
N PHE A 9 -13.57 8.13 11.52
CA PHE A 9 -13.94 8.38 12.90
C PHE A 9 -13.22 7.44 13.90
N LEU A 10 -13.21 6.13 13.63
CA LEU A 10 -12.50 5.13 14.44
C LEU A 10 -10.99 5.36 14.43
N GLY A 11 -10.40 5.64 13.26
CA GLY A 11 -8.98 5.98 13.13
C GLY A 11 -8.61 7.22 13.93
N GLY A 12 -9.46 8.25 13.90
CA GLY A 12 -9.30 9.45 14.71
C GLY A 12 -9.37 9.15 16.20
N LEU A 13 -10.34 8.35 16.64
CA LEU A 13 -10.52 7.98 18.05
C LEU A 13 -9.29 7.24 18.61
N ILE A 14 -8.77 6.27 17.85
CA ILE A 14 -7.57 5.50 18.21
C ILE A 14 -6.36 6.43 18.26
N THR A 15 -6.23 7.31 17.25
CA THR A 15 -5.15 8.30 17.19
C THR A 15 -5.20 9.23 18.39
N GLY A 16 -6.38 9.70 18.80
CA GLY A 16 -6.60 10.58 19.96
C GLY A 16 -6.16 9.99 21.31
N ILE A 17 -6.07 8.67 21.42
CA ILE A 17 -5.64 7.94 22.62
C ILE A 17 -4.16 7.49 22.50
N SER A 18 -3.50 7.82 21.39
CA SER A 18 -2.13 7.40 21.10
C SER A 18 -1.14 7.88 22.16
N PRO A 19 -0.15 7.04 22.55
CA PRO A 19 0.92 7.41 23.49
C PRO A 19 1.67 8.68 23.11
N CYS A 20 1.65 9.07 21.83
CA CYS A 20 2.26 10.30 21.32
C CYS A 20 1.62 11.60 21.83
N ILE A 21 0.37 11.54 22.29
CA ILE A 21 -0.42 12.73 22.69
C ILE A 21 -0.40 12.93 24.20
N LEU A 22 -0.26 11.84 24.94
CA LEU A 22 -0.28 11.79 26.39
C LEU A 22 0.72 12.77 27.05
N PRO A 23 1.94 13.00 26.50
CA PRO A 23 2.89 13.99 27.03
C PRO A 23 2.45 15.46 26.86
N VAL A 24 1.58 15.77 25.90
CA VAL A 24 1.14 17.15 25.60
C VAL A 24 -0.09 17.56 26.44
N LEU A 25 -0.83 16.58 26.96
CA LEU A 25 -2.01 16.80 27.81
C LEU A 25 -1.78 17.80 28.96
N PRO A 26 -0.66 17.78 29.71
CA PRO A 26 -0.42 18.74 30.78
C PRO A 26 -0.42 20.20 30.28
N VAL A 27 0.17 20.48 29.12
CA VAL A 27 0.20 21.83 28.54
C VAL A 27 -1.20 22.30 28.18
N ILE A 28 -2.01 21.41 27.59
CA ILE A 28 -3.42 21.68 27.26
C ILE A 28 -4.22 21.98 28.54
N PHE A 29 -4.04 21.19 29.61
CA PHE A 29 -4.68 21.43 30.90
C PHE A 29 -4.30 22.79 31.52
N PHE A 30 -3.05 23.20 31.42
CA PHE A 30 -2.57 24.46 32.00
C PHE A 30 -2.95 25.69 31.16
N SER A 31 -3.02 25.55 29.83
CA SER A 31 -3.53 26.60 28.95
C SER A 31 -5.05 26.83 29.10
N ALA A 32 -5.77 25.85 29.64
CA ALA A 32 -7.21 25.92 29.93
C ALA A 32 -7.54 26.52 31.31
N THR A 33 -6.55 26.68 32.20
CA THR A 33 -6.71 27.41 33.47
C THR A 33 -6.45 28.90 33.26
N PRO A 34 -7.30 29.81 33.77
CA PRO A 34 -7.11 31.25 33.59
C PRO A 34 -5.78 31.69 34.20
N ALA A 35 -4.88 32.23 33.36
CA ALA A 35 -3.75 33.03 33.84
C ALA A 35 -4.33 34.25 34.59
N GLY A 36 -3.87 34.45 35.82
CA GLY A 36 -4.53 35.22 36.87
C GLY A 36 -5.11 36.58 36.47
N SER A 37 -6.32 36.87 36.95
CA SER A 37 -6.73 38.23 37.23
C SER A 37 -5.87 38.76 38.38
N THR A 38 -4.80 39.49 38.05
CA THR A 38 -4.19 40.42 38.99
C THR A 38 -5.25 41.44 39.40
N SER A 39 -5.62 41.45 40.68
CA SER A 39 -6.53 42.42 41.28
C SER A 39 -6.09 43.86 41.01
N PRO A 40 -6.96 44.74 40.52
CA PRO A 40 -6.91 46.16 40.83
C PRO A 40 -7.70 46.41 42.13
N ALA A 41 -7.23 47.36 42.93
CA ALA A 41 -7.81 47.83 44.19
C ALA A 41 -9.28 48.31 44.04
N PRO A 42 -10.07 48.41 45.14
CA PRO A 42 -11.50 48.65 45.06
C PRO A 42 -11.79 50.12 44.73
N HIS A 43 -12.57 50.35 43.68
CA HIS A 43 -13.33 51.58 43.53
C HIS A 43 -14.78 51.25 43.22
N ASP A 44 -15.64 51.88 43.99
CA ASP A 44 -17.08 51.74 44.04
C ASP A 44 -17.76 52.00 42.69
N GLY A 45 -18.85 51.26 42.47
CA GLY A 45 -19.94 51.73 41.63
C GLY A 45 -20.18 50.94 40.34
N ALA A 46 -21.45 50.52 40.21
CA ALA A 46 -22.15 50.11 39.01
C ALA A 46 -22.23 48.59 38.71
N VAL A 47 -23.48 48.16 38.77
CA VAL A 47 -24.07 46.84 38.54
C VAL A 47 -24.15 46.54 37.04
N ALA A 48 -24.22 45.24 36.73
CA ALA A 48 -24.62 44.60 35.46
C ALA A 48 -23.51 44.36 34.42
N VAL A 49 -22.94 43.14 34.41
CA VAL A 49 -23.01 42.15 33.30
C VAL A 49 -22.58 40.78 33.86
N GLU A 50 -23.48 40.07 34.54
CA GLU A 50 -23.16 38.76 35.15
C GLU A 50 -23.61 37.56 34.27
N THR A 51 -24.33 37.82 33.17
CA THR A 51 -24.96 36.77 32.35
C THR A 51 -24.10 36.32 31.16
N GLU A 52 -23.26 37.18 30.56
CA GLU A 52 -22.44 36.80 29.39
C GLU A 52 -21.20 35.95 29.74
N ARG A 53 -20.68 36.06 30.97
CA ARG A 53 -19.43 35.39 31.39
C ARG A 53 -19.57 33.86 31.49
N ARG A 54 -20.71 33.35 31.98
CA ARG A 54 -20.96 31.90 32.19
C ARG A 54 -21.11 31.09 30.90
N LEU A 55 -21.65 31.68 29.83
CA LEU A 55 -21.75 31.02 28.52
C LEU A 55 -20.38 30.94 27.81
N SER A 56 -19.53 31.95 28.00
CA SER A 56 -18.21 31.99 27.35
C SER A 56 -17.21 30.95 27.90
N GLU A 57 -17.38 30.52 29.16
CA GLU A 57 -16.54 29.52 29.81
C GLU A 57 -16.92 28.08 29.43
N THR A 58 -18.21 27.80 29.24
CA THR A 58 -18.70 26.48 28.82
C THR A 58 -18.53 26.21 27.32
N LEU A 59 -18.57 27.24 26.48
CA LEU A 59 -18.34 27.14 25.02
C LEU A 59 -16.86 27.17 24.60
N ARG A 60 -15.94 27.42 25.55
CA ARG A 60 -14.50 27.56 25.27
C ARG A 60 -13.84 26.27 24.77
N PRO A 61 -14.07 25.08 25.36
CA PRO A 61 -13.52 23.81 24.85
C PRO A 61 -14.01 23.48 23.43
N TYR A 62 -15.28 23.75 23.14
CA TYR A 62 -15.86 23.56 21.82
C TYR A 62 -15.25 24.50 20.76
N ARG A 63 -14.91 25.74 21.13
CA ARG A 63 -14.20 26.69 20.26
C ARG A 63 -12.74 26.29 19.99
N VAL A 64 -12.05 25.71 20.98
CA VAL A 64 -10.70 25.14 20.81
C VAL A 64 -10.74 23.97 19.83
N ILE A 65 -11.72 23.08 19.98
CA ILE A 65 -11.91 21.93 19.10
C ILE A 65 -12.29 22.36 17.68
N GLY A 66 -13.19 23.33 17.55
CA GLY A 66 -13.51 23.91 16.24
C GLY A 66 -12.27 24.46 15.54
N GLY A 67 -11.39 25.14 16.28
CA GLY A 67 -10.09 25.62 15.76
C GLY A 67 -9.14 24.48 15.40
N LEU A 68 -9.06 23.44 16.21
CA LEU A 68 -8.22 22.27 15.97
C LEU A 68 -8.68 21.51 14.72
N VAL A 69 -9.98 21.22 14.59
CA VAL A 69 -10.55 20.50 13.45
C VAL A 69 -10.37 21.30 12.16
N ILE A 70 -10.62 22.61 12.18
CA ILE A 70 -10.47 23.48 11.01
C ILE A 70 -8.99 23.59 10.61
N SER A 71 -8.09 23.88 11.56
CA SER A 71 -6.65 23.97 11.27
C SER A 71 -6.10 22.66 10.73
N PHE A 72 -6.41 21.56 11.40
CA PHE A 72 -5.93 20.25 11.02
C PHE A 72 -6.42 19.86 9.61
N SER A 73 -7.70 20.08 9.31
CA SER A 73 -8.25 19.77 7.99
C SER A 73 -7.61 20.64 6.90
N VAL A 74 -7.49 21.95 7.15
CA VAL A 74 -6.89 22.91 6.21
C VAL A 74 -5.41 22.60 5.97
N VAL A 75 -4.62 22.42 7.02
CA VAL A 75 -3.19 22.14 6.94
C VAL A 75 -2.93 20.78 6.29
N THR A 76 -3.74 19.76 6.59
CA THR A 76 -3.60 18.44 5.96
C THR A 76 -3.90 18.50 4.46
N LEU A 77 -4.98 19.19 4.06
CA LEU A 77 -5.37 19.34 2.66
C LEU A 77 -4.42 20.23 1.86
N LEU A 78 -4.01 21.38 2.41
CA LEU A 78 -3.02 22.26 1.77
C LEU A 78 -1.63 21.60 1.75
N GLY A 79 -1.26 20.88 2.81
CA GLY A 79 -0.02 20.13 2.90
C GLY A 79 0.06 19.05 1.83
N SER A 80 -1.01 18.26 1.65
CA SER A 80 -1.07 17.23 0.60
C SER A 80 -1.03 17.83 -0.82
N ALA A 81 -1.69 18.97 -1.04
CA ALA A 81 -1.66 19.67 -2.33
C ALA A 81 -0.29 20.33 -2.63
N LEU A 82 0.39 20.85 -1.61
CA LEU A 82 1.73 21.42 -1.73
C LEU A 82 2.77 20.32 -2.00
N LEU A 83 2.59 19.16 -1.37
CA LEU A 83 3.40 17.96 -1.56
C LEU A 83 3.35 17.41 -2.98
N SER A 84 2.16 17.36 -3.58
CA SER A 84 2.01 16.90 -4.97
C SER A 84 2.68 17.84 -5.97
N LEU A 85 2.75 19.15 -5.66
CA LEU A 85 3.35 20.16 -6.52
C LEU A 85 4.89 20.20 -6.43
N LEU A 86 5.47 19.96 -5.24
CA LEU A 86 6.91 20.13 -5.00
C LEU A 86 7.76 18.85 -5.17
N ARG A 87 7.16 17.66 -5.39
CA ARG A 87 7.86 16.36 -5.53
C ARG A 87 8.98 16.13 -4.49
N LEU A 88 8.76 16.54 -3.24
CA LEU A 88 9.75 16.37 -2.18
C LEU A 88 9.80 14.91 -1.71
N PRO A 89 10.98 14.35 -1.40
CA PRO A 89 11.10 13.00 -0.86
C PRO A 89 10.39 12.90 0.49
N GLN A 90 9.59 11.84 0.70
CA GLN A 90 8.81 11.62 1.93
C GLN A 90 9.69 11.60 3.19
N ASP A 91 10.96 11.19 3.07
CA ASP A 91 11.91 11.17 4.16
C ASP A 91 12.24 12.57 4.70
N ALA A 92 12.28 13.59 3.84
CA ALA A 92 12.60 14.95 4.26
C ALA A 92 11.54 15.50 5.23
N ILE A 93 10.26 15.21 5.00
CA ILE A 93 9.16 15.66 5.87
C ILE A 93 9.22 14.95 7.21
N ARG A 94 9.49 13.64 7.21
CA ARG A 94 9.67 12.85 8.43
C ARG A 94 10.79 13.46 9.29
N TRP A 95 11.93 13.78 8.70
CA TRP A 95 13.05 14.41 9.42
C TRP A 95 12.73 15.81 9.94
N ILE A 96 12.07 16.66 9.13
CA ILE A 96 11.64 18.00 9.58
C ILE A 96 10.68 17.89 10.78
N ALA A 97 9.73 16.96 10.74
CA ALA A 97 8.80 16.70 11.82
C ALA A 97 9.48 16.21 13.10
N LEU A 98 10.44 15.29 12.98
CA LEU A 98 11.22 14.77 14.12
C LEU A 98 12.08 15.86 14.76
N VAL A 99 12.75 16.70 13.94
CA VAL A 99 13.53 17.84 14.44
C VAL A 99 12.65 18.84 15.18
N ALA A 100 11.46 19.14 14.66
CA ALA A 100 10.49 20.00 15.34
C ALA A 100 10.03 19.41 16.68
N LEU A 101 9.71 18.10 16.72
CA LEU A 101 9.27 17.41 17.93
C LEU A 101 10.35 17.41 19.03
N VAL A 102 11.61 17.18 18.66
CA VAL A 102 12.76 17.26 19.58
C VAL A 102 12.95 18.68 20.08
N ALA A 103 12.85 19.70 19.22
CA ALA A 103 12.97 21.10 19.62
C ALA A 103 11.88 21.51 20.64
N ILE A 104 10.64 21.04 20.45
CA ILE A 104 9.55 21.26 21.41
C ILE A 104 9.82 20.55 22.73
N GLY A 105 10.27 19.28 22.68
CA GLY A 105 10.65 18.53 23.87
C GLY A 105 11.75 19.22 24.69
N ILE A 106 12.76 19.78 24.02
CA ILE A 106 13.84 20.56 24.65
C ILE A 106 13.28 21.86 25.25
N GLY A 107 12.36 22.54 24.56
CA GLY A 107 11.69 23.75 25.08
C GLY A 107 10.91 23.49 26.37
N LEU A 108 10.27 22.32 26.51
CA LEU A 108 9.57 21.94 27.74
C LEU A 108 10.51 21.69 28.93
N ILE A 109 11.76 21.29 28.67
CA ILE A 109 12.79 21.06 29.70
C ILE A 109 13.50 22.38 30.06
N PHE A 110 13.83 23.19 29.05
CA PHE A 110 14.59 24.44 29.18
C PHE A 110 13.77 25.64 28.69
N PRO A 111 13.08 26.39 29.59
CA PRO A 111 12.21 27.52 29.21
C PRO A 111 12.96 28.70 28.56
N GLN A 112 14.29 28.75 28.66
CA GLN A 112 15.11 29.76 27.97
C GLN A 112 15.27 29.47 26.46
N PHE A 113 15.14 28.21 26.05
CA PHE A 113 15.26 27.81 24.65
C PHE A 113 14.01 28.22 23.83
N GLU A 114 12.85 28.30 24.50
CA GLU A 114 11.58 28.76 23.92
C GLU A 114 11.71 30.19 23.39
N GLN A 115 12.38 31.07 24.14
CA GLN A 115 12.63 32.46 23.74
C GLN A 115 13.58 32.59 22.52
N LEU A 116 14.47 31.63 22.32
CA LEU A 116 15.37 31.60 21.17
C LEU A 116 14.64 31.15 19.90
N LEU A 117 13.71 30.19 20.04
CA LEU A 117 12.86 29.70 18.95
C LEU A 117 11.85 30.75 18.46
N GLU A 118 11.36 31.62 19.35
CA GLU A 118 10.38 32.66 19.03
C GLU A 118 10.99 33.90 18.33
N ARG A 119 12.30 34.15 18.49
CA ARG A 119 13.01 35.29 17.86
C ARG A 119 12.86 35.43 16.34
N PRO A 120 12.91 34.37 15.52
CA PRO A 120 12.65 34.49 14.08
C PRO A 120 11.17 34.78 13.76
N PHE A 121 10.23 34.28 14.57
CA PHE A 121 8.78 34.46 14.35
C PHE A 121 8.26 35.80 14.88
N SER A 122 8.94 36.43 15.85
CA SER A 122 8.58 37.75 16.38
C SER A 122 8.81 38.90 15.37
N ARG A 123 9.50 38.65 14.26
CA ARG A 123 9.63 39.58 13.12
C ARG A 123 8.38 39.63 12.23
N ILE A 124 7.46 38.67 12.35
CA ILE A 124 6.19 38.67 11.63
C ILE A 124 5.19 39.51 12.46
N PRO A 125 4.61 40.60 11.91
CA PRO A 125 3.74 41.47 12.68
C PRO A 125 2.45 40.73 13.06
N GLN A 126 2.34 40.30 14.32
CA GLN A 126 1.13 39.72 14.93
C GLN A 126 0.03 40.78 15.09
N LYS A 127 -0.47 41.32 13.97
CA LYS A 127 -1.66 42.19 14.00
C LYS A 127 -2.90 41.32 14.29
N ARG A 128 -3.41 41.44 15.52
CA ARG A 128 -4.82 41.20 15.93
C ARG A 128 -5.44 39.80 15.90
N ILE A 129 -4.71 38.72 15.64
CA ILE A 129 -5.32 37.36 15.70
C ILE A 129 -5.29 36.76 17.12
N LEU A 130 -4.33 37.16 17.97
CA LEU A 130 -4.12 36.54 19.29
C LEU A 130 -5.00 37.10 20.44
N HIS A 131 -5.66 38.24 20.26
CA HIS A 131 -6.33 38.95 21.37
C HIS A 131 -7.85 38.93 21.37
N ARG A 132 -8.51 38.22 20.42
CA ARG A 132 -9.99 38.20 20.36
C ARG A 132 -10.65 36.81 20.33
N SER A 133 -9.89 35.72 20.32
CA SER A 133 -10.49 34.37 20.43
C SER A 133 -9.78 33.53 21.48
N ASN A 134 -10.37 33.49 22.67
CA ASN A 134 -9.84 32.90 23.89
C ASN A 134 -9.67 31.35 23.86
N GLY A 135 -9.58 30.72 22.69
CA GLY A 135 -9.43 29.26 22.54
C GLY A 135 -9.25 28.80 21.09
N PHE A 136 -9.80 29.51 20.11
CA PHE A 136 -9.69 29.14 18.70
C PHE A 136 -8.25 29.28 18.16
N GLY A 137 -7.56 30.38 18.48
CA GLY A 137 -6.15 30.56 18.10
C GLY A 137 -5.20 29.53 18.70
N LEU A 138 -5.47 29.08 19.93
CA LEU A 138 -4.74 27.98 20.56
C LEU A 138 -5.01 26.65 19.83
N GLY A 139 -6.27 26.39 19.47
CA GLY A 139 -6.65 25.24 18.66
C GLY A 139 -5.98 25.21 17.29
N LEU A 140 -5.82 26.37 16.63
CA LEU A 140 -5.12 26.47 15.36
C LEU A 140 -3.65 26.03 15.45
N ALA A 141 -2.94 26.48 16.49
CA ALA A 141 -1.54 26.12 16.72
C ALA A 141 -1.36 24.63 17.06
N LEU A 142 -2.25 24.09 17.90
CA LEU A 142 -2.23 22.69 18.30
C LEU A 142 -2.53 21.73 17.12
N GLY A 143 -3.34 22.15 16.16
CA GLY A 143 -3.64 21.34 14.96
C GLY A 143 -2.40 21.06 14.11
N VAL A 144 -1.48 22.04 13.97
CA VAL A 144 -0.23 21.87 13.21
C VAL A 144 0.72 20.89 13.92
N LEU A 145 0.79 20.98 15.25
CA LEU A 145 1.60 20.11 16.10
C LEU A 145 1.12 18.64 16.09
N TYR A 146 -0.13 18.41 15.75
CA TYR A 146 -0.77 17.09 15.79
C TYR A 146 -0.46 16.22 14.56
N VAL A 147 -0.21 16.86 13.41
CA VAL A 147 0.08 16.20 12.12
C VAL A 147 1.16 15.11 12.21
N PRO A 148 2.35 15.36 12.80
CA PRO A 148 3.41 14.34 12.84
C PRO A 148 3.12 13.15 13.77
N CYS A 149 2.14 13.27 14.67
CA CYS A 149 1.77 12.23 15.63
C CYS A 149 0.60 11.36 15.17
N ALA A 150 -0.02 11.68 14.03
CA ALA A 150 -1.29 11.10 13.59
C ALA A 150 -1.18 9.74 12.87
N GLY A 151 0.01 9.11 12.91
CA GLY A 151 0.23 7.71 12.56
C GLY A 151 0.01 7.34 11.08
N PRO A 152 0.01 6.03 10.77
CA PRO A 152 -0.12 5.50 9.41
C PRO A 152 -1.46 5.84 8.75
N VAL A 153 -2.51 6.07 9.55
CA VAL A 153 -3.85 6.39 9.04
C VAL A 153 -3.88 7.78 8.41
N LEU A 154 -3.27 8.78 9.05
CA LEU A 154 -3.14 10.10 8.42
C LEU A 154 -2.22 10.05 7.20
N ALA A 155 -1.15 9.26 7.24
CA ALA A 155 -0.28 9.04 6.08
C ALA A 155 -1.07 8.47 4.89
N ALA A 156 -1.95 7.50 5.11
CA ALA A 156 -2.83 6.95 4.08
C ALA A 156 -3.82 7.99 3.53
N ILE A 157 -4.37 8.87 4.39
CA ILE A 157 -5.26 9.97 3.96
C ILE A 157 -4.48 11.02 3.15
N VAL A 158 -3.28 11.38 3.57
CA VAL A 158 -2.40 12.33 2.87
C VAL A 158 -1.97 11.78 1.52
N VAL A 159 -1.59 10.50 1.46
CA VAL A 159 -1.26 9.82 0.20
C VAL A 159 -2.47 9.75 -0.71
N ALA A 160 -3.64 9.34 -0.19
CA ALA A 160 -4.89 9.33 -0.94
C ALA A 160 -5.26 10.72 -1.46
N GLY A 161 -5.01 11.78 -0.68
CA GLY A 161 -5.23 13.17 -1.08
C GLY A 161 -4.19 13.72 -2.05
N ALA A 162 -2.98 13.17 -2.07
CA ALA A 162 -1.94 13.52 -3.04
C ALA A 162 -2.18 12.86 -4.41
N THR A 163 -2.84 11.70 -4.44
CA THR A 163 -3.10 10.93 -5.67
C THR A 163 -4.52 11.11 -6.24
N ALA A 164 -5.49 11.59 -5.44
CA ALA A 164 -6.88 11.80 -5.86
C ALA A 164 -7.22 13.28 -6.08
N THR A 165 -8.18 13.57 -6.97
CA THR A 165 -8.85 14.87 -6.99
C THR A 165 -9.62 15.06 -5.68
N ILE A 166 -9.71 16.30 -5.16
CA ILE A 166 -10.41 16.60 -3.90
C ILE A 166 -11.89 16.21 -4.04
N SER A 167 -12.22 15.00 -3.60
CA SER A 167 -13.57 14.43 -3.70
C SER A 167 -14.35 14.63 -2.40
N ALA A 168 -15.68 14.66 -2.48
CA ALA A 168 -16.55 14.77 -1.31
C ALA A 168 -16.30 13.63 -0.29
N GLY A 169 -15.86 12.45 -0.76
CA GLY A 169 -15.48 11.33 0.09
C GLY A 169 -14.20 11.58 0.90
N LEU A 170 -13.18 12.20 0.30
CA LEU A 170 -11.95 12.55 1.00
C LEU A 170 -12.20 13.64 2.05
N VAL A 171 -12.98 14.67 1.70
CA VAL A 171 -13.37 15.73 2.65
C VAL A 171 -14.15 15.13 3.83
N ALA A 172 -15.13 14.28 3.56
CA ALA A 172 -15.89 13.60 4.60
C ALA A 172 -15.01 12.69 5.48
N LEU A 173 -14.05 11.97 4.89
CA LEU A 173 -13.09 11.13 5.62
C LEU A 173 -12.19 11.97 6.53
N THR A 174 -11.60 13.07 6.02
CA THR A 174 -10.75 13.99 6.80
C THR A 174 -11.52 14.64 7.94
N ALA A 175 -12.76 15.07 7.70
CA ALA A 175 -13.62 15.67 8.70
C ALA A 175 -13.99 14.65 9.78
N ALA A 176 -14.36 13.43 9.40
CA ALA A 176 -14.68 12.35 10.33
C ALA A 176 -13.47 11.96 11.19
N PHE A 177 -12.27 11.90 10.60
CA PHE A 177 -11.03 11.67 11.33
C PHE A 177 -10.72 12.79 12.33
N ALA A 178 -10.83 14.05 11.92
CA ALA A 178 -10.59 15.19 12.80
C ALA A 178 -11.59 15.23 13.97
N ILE A 179 -12.88 14.91 13.73
CA ILE A 179 -13.91 14.80 14.78
C ILE A 179 -13.57 13.64 15.72
N GLY A 180 -13.19 12.48 15.17
CA GLY A 180 -12.81 11.31 15.96
C GLY A 180 -11.61 11.58 16.89
N ALA A 181 -10.59 12.28 16.40
CA ALA A 181 -9.41 12.66 17.18
C ALA A 181 -9.71 13.73 18.25
N ALA A 182 -10.66 14.63 17.97
CA ALA A 182 -11.03 15.69 18.89
C ALA A 182 -11.83 15.19 20.11
N LEU A 183 -12.58 14.09 19.99
CA LEU A 183 -13.45 13.59 21.06
C LEU A 183 -12.68 13.11 22.31
N PRO A 184 -11.62 12.27 22.21
CA PRO A 184 -10.80 11.92 23.37
C PRO A 184 -10.14 13.14 24.02
N LEU A 185 -9.66 14.08 23.20
CA LEU A 185 -9.05 15.33 23.68
C LEU A 185 -10.05 16.18 24.46
N LEU A 186 -11.30 16.27 23.99
CA LEU A 186 -12.39 16.95 24.71
C LEU A 186 -12.65 16.29 26.06
N PHE A 187 -12.76 14.96 26.07
CA PHE A 187 -12.99 14.19 27.28
C PHE A 187 -11.89 14.42 28.31
N PHE A 188 -10.62 14.33 27.89
CA PHE A 188 -9.49 14.59 28.78
C PHE A 188 -9.45 16.04 29.24
N ALA A 189 -9.66 17.02 28.37
CA ALA A 189 -9.68 18.44 28.73
C ALA A 189 -10.70 18.74 29.83
N LEU A 190 -11.92 18.21 29.72
CA LEU A 190 -12.98 18.36 30.72
C LEU A 190 -12.69 17.61 32.02
N ALA A 191 -12.13 16.40 31.92
CA ALA A 191 -11.70 15.62 33.09
C ALA A 191 -10.57 16.32 33.86
N GLY A 192 -9.60 16.88 33.13
CA GLY A 192 -8.45 17.60 33.68
C GLY A 192 -8.84 18.84 34.47
N GLN A 193 -9.82 19.61 34.01
CA GLN A 193 -10.33 20.78 34.74
C GLN A 193 -10.88 20.39 36.13
N ARG A 194 -11.68 19.32 36.21
CA ARG A 194 -12.22 18.83 37.50
C ARG A 194 -11.14 18.30 38.44
N VAL A 195 -10.08 17.69 37.91
CA VAL A 195 -8.97 17.15 38.71
C VAL A 195 -8.02 18.26 39.17
N ALA A 196 -7.71 19.23 38.31
CA ALA A 196 -6.85 20.37 38.62
C ALA A 196 -7.46 21.32 39.66
N GLU A 197 -8.79 21.44 39.70
CA GLU A 197 -9.51 22.17 40.74
C GLU A 197 -9.47 21.46 42.10
N ARG A 198 -9.56 20.13 42.13
CA ARG A 198 -9.58 19.34 43.37
C ARG A 198 -8.21 19.03 43.97
N VAL A 199 -7.15 18.94 43.16
CA VAL A 199 -5.85 18.44 43.61
C VAL A 199 -4.80 19.56 43.68
N LYS A 200 -4.66 20.20 44.85
CA LYS A 200 -3.62 21.24 45.11
C LYS A 200 -2.18 20.74 44.89
N ALA A 201 -1.93 19.43 45.02
CA ALA A 201 -0.62 18.82 44.77
C ALA A 201 -0.18 18.92 43.29
N PHE A 202 -1.13 18.92 42.36
CA PHE A 202 -0.85 19.02 40.91
C PHE A 202 -0.30 20.40 40.54
N ARG A 203 -0.78 21.46 41.21
CA ARG A 203 -0.25 22.83 41.05
C ARG A 203 1.13 23.04 41.68
N ARG A 204 1.49 22.28 42.73
CA ARG A 204 2.83 22.39 43.36
C ARG A 204 3.94 21.72 42.56
N ARG A 205 3.62 20.68 41.76
CA ARG A 205 4.60 19.91 40.95
C ARG A 205 4.56 20.23 39.45
N GLN A 206 3.99 21.37 39.06
CA GLN A 206 3.83 21.74 37.63
C GLN A 206 5.15 21.71 36.85
N ARG A 207 6.25 22.16 37.48
CA ARG A 207 7.58 22.16 36.87
C ARG A 207 8.10 20.75 36.64
N GLU A 208 7.95 19.85 37.61
CA GLU A 208 8.37 18.45 37.50
C GLU A 208 7.57 17.71 36.43
N ILE A 209 6.24 17.93 36.38
CA ILE A 209 5.35 17.32 35.39
C ILE A 209 5.70 17.79 33.97
N ARG A 210 6.01 19.08 33.79
CA ARG A 210 6.42 19.62 32.49
C ARG A 210 7.75 19.04 32.01
N ILE A 211 8.74 18.94 32.91
CA ILE A 211 10.05 18.35 32.58
C ILE A 211 9.90 16.86 32.24
N ALA A 212 9.13 16.12 33.03
CA ALA A 212 8.85 14.70 32.76
C ALA A 212 8.16 14.50 31.40
N ALA A 213 7.18 15.36 31.06
CA ALA A 213 6.54 15.35 29.75
C ALA A 213 7.54 15.61 28.62
N GLY A 214 8.42 16.62 28.76
CA GLY A 214 9.47 16.91 27.78
C GLY A 214 10.44 15.75 27.56
N ILE A 215 10.87 15.08 28.63
CA ILE A 215 11.73 13.88 28.56
C ILE A 215 11.03 12.74 27.81
N VAL A 216 9.76 12.47 28.12
CA VAL A 216 8.97 11.43 27.44
C VAL A 216 8.80 11.75 25.95
N THR A 217 8.55 13.01 25.59
CA THR A 217 8.45 13.43 24.18
C THR A 217 9.75 13.21 23.42
N ILE A 218 10.91 13.52 24.01
CA ILE A 218 12.22 13.29 23.38
C ILE A 218 12.49 11.79 23.22
N LEU A 219 12.23 10.97 24.26
CA LEU A 219 12.41 9.53 24.20
C LEU A 219 11.54 8.89 23.10
N LEU A 220 10.31 9.37 22.95
CA LEU A 220 9.41 8.95 21.88
C LEU A 220 9.92 9.37 20.49
N ALA A 221 10.42 10.60 20.33
CA ALA A 221 10.99 11.07 19.07
C ALA A 221 12.19 10.20 18.66
N VAL A 222 13.04 9.82 19.61
CA VAL A 222 14.14 8.87 19.40
C VAL A 222 13.61 7.49 19.02
N ALA A 223 12.59 6.98 19.71
CA ALA A 223 11.97 5.69 19.37
C ALA A 223 11.38 5.67 17.94
N LEU A 224 10.85 6.80 17.46
CA LEU A 224 10.34 6.95 16.10
C LEU A 224 11.44 6.97 15.02
N VAL A 225 12.68 7.33 15.36
CA VAL A 225 13.83 7.22 14.44
C VAL A 225 14.17 5.75 14.16
N PHE A 226 14.01 4.89 15.17
CA PHE A 226 14.29 3.46 15.09
C PHE A 226 13.06 2.60 14.70
N ASP A 227 11.94 3.22 14.34
CA ASP A 227 10.68 2.54 13.99
C ASP A 227 10.16 1.57 15.08
N LEU A 228 10.54 1.79 16.34
CA LEU A 228 10.16 0.96 17.49
C LEU A 228 8.64 0.84 17.67
N PRO A 229 7.83 1.91 17.53
CA PRO A 229 6.38 1.81 17.66
C PRO A 229 5.76 0.89 16.61
N ALA A 230 6.30 0.85 15.39
CA ALA A 230 5.84 -0.04 14.33
C ALA A 230 6.21 -1.50 14.62
N GLN A 231 7.36 -1.76 15.27
CA GLN A 231 7.72 -3.10 15.75
C GLN A 231 6.83 -3.54 16.92
N LEU A 232 6.55 -2.64 17.87
CA LEU A 232 5.69 -2.94 19.01
C LEU A 232 4.24 -3.18 18.61
N GLN A 233 3.71 -2.42 17.63
CA GLN A 233 2.38 -2.64 17.06
C GLN A 233 2.27 -4.00 16.34
N ARG A 234 3.35 -4.47 15.71
CA ARG A 234 3.44 -5.81 15.11
C ARG A 234 3.55 -6.93 16.15
N ALA A 235 4.08 -6.62 17.34
CA ALA A 235 4.20 -7.56 18.46
C ALA A 235 2.92 -7.68 19.32
N ILE A 236 1.98 -6.73 19.22
CA ILE A 236 0.71 -6.79 19.96
C ILE A 236 -0.32 -7.62 19.15
N PRO A 237 -0.90 -8.70 19.72
CA PRO A 237 -1.84 -9.57 19.02
C PRO A 237 -3.06 -8.85 18.45
N ASP A 238 -3.37 -9.21 17.22
CA ASP A 238 -4.35 -8.66 16.29
C ASP A 238 -5.84 -8.77 16.75
N TYR A 239 -6.24 -8.00 17.76
CA TYR A 239 -7.63 -7.98 18.24
C TYR A 239 -8.60 -7.29 17.26
N THR A 240 -8.09 -6.47 16.34
CA THR A 240 -8.87 -5.74 15.33
C THR A 240 -9.36 -6.64 14.19
N THR A 241 -8.58 -7.65 13.78
CA THR A 241 -8.98 -8.56 12.69
C THR A 241 -10.08 -9.54 13.09
N THR A 242 -10.26 -9.78 14.39
CA THR A 242 -11.32 -10.66 14.92
C THR A 242 -12.66 -9.93 15.01
N LEU A 243 -12.68 -8.63 15.31
CA LEU A 243 -13.90 -7.81 15.20
C LEU A 243 -14.33 -7.61 13.75
N GLN A 244 -13.38 -7.43 12.83
CA GLN A 244 -13.66 -7.24 11.40
C GLN A 244 -14.24 -8.51 10.75
N ARG A 245 -13.86 -9.70 11.23
CA ARG A 245 -14.44 -11.00 10.83
C ARG A 245 -15.87 -11.24 11.32
N LYS A 246 -16.27 -10.62 12.45
CA LYS A 246 -17.61 -10.82 13.04
C LYS A 246 -18.70 -9.94 12.42
N VAL A 247 -18.33 -8.93 11.63
CA VAL A 247 -19.27 -7.95 11.05
C VAL A 247 -19.45 -8.13 9.53
N GLY A 248 -18.64 -8.96 8.87
CA GLY A 248 -18.77 -9.27 7.44
C GLY A 248 -19.11 -10.73 7.19
N GLY A 249 -20.34 -11.02 6.75
CA GLY A 249 -20.75 -12.34 6.26
C GLY A 249 -19.82 -12.78 5.11
N ALA A 250 -19.11 -13.88 5.33
CA ALA A 250 -17.83 -14.14 4.69
C ALA A 250 -17.89 -14.94 3.37
N GLU A 251 -19.05 -15.24 2.79
CA GLU A 251 -19.12 -15.98 1.52
C GLU A 251 -19.75 -15.18 0.39
N GLU A 252 -20.96 -14.65 0.56
CA GLU A 252 -21.66 -13.91 -0.50
C GLU A 252 -21.01 -12.55 -0.83
N ILE A 253 -20.27 -11.98 0.13
CA ILE A 253 -19.52 -10.73 -0.03
C ILE A 253 -18.15 -10.99 -0.67
N ARG A 254 -17.53 -12.18 -0.51
CA ARG A 254 -16.26 -12.51 -1.19
C ARG A 254 -16.42 -12.55 -2.70
N GLU A 255 -17.53 -13.08 -3.18
CA GLU A 255 -17.81 -13.19 -4.62
C GLU A 255 -18.06 -11.81 -5.28
N LYS A 256 -18.74 -10.89 -4.58
CA LYS A 256 -18.96 -9.51 -5.05
C LYS A 256 -17.81 -8.53 -4.73
N LEU A 257 -16.88 -8.89 -3.85
CA LEU A 257 -15.64 -8.14 -3.54
C LEU A 257 -14.43 -8.61 -4.35
N ASN A 258 -14.60 -9.46 -5.38
CA ASN A 258 -13.50 -10.14 -6.08
C ASN A 258 -12.64 -9.27 -7.03
N LEU A 259 -12.79 -7.95 -7.04
CA LEU A 259 -11.94 -7.04 -7.81
C LEU A 259 -10.95 -6.32 -6.87
N GLY A 260 -9.66 -6.36 -7.18
CA GLY A 260 -8.50 -6.10 -6.29
C GLY A 260 -8.09 -4.65 -6.07
N GLY A 261 -8.95 -3.72 -6.48
CA GLY A 261 -8.67 -2.30 -6.43
C GLY A 261 -9.72 -1.51 -5.67
N ILE A 262 -9.33 -0.31 -5.26
CA ILE A 262 -10.24 0.69 -4.72
C ILE A 262 -11.27 1.02 -5.81
N VAL A 263 -12.55 0.86 -5.49
CA VAL A 263 -13.65 1.23 -6.38
C VAL A 263 -13.66 2.75 -6.56
N ASN A 264 -13.63 3.19 -7.81
CA ASN A 264 -13.73 4.59 -8.20
C ASN A 264 -14.65 4.73 -9.43
N ASP A 265 -14.90 5.96 -9.85
CA ASP A 265 -15.85 6.25 -10.93
C ASP A 265 -15.43 5.65 -12.30
N GLN A 266 -14.14 5.38 -12.51
CA GLN A 266 -13.63 4.78 -13.75
C GLN A 266 -13.79 3.26 -13.78
N ASN A 267 -13.73 2.59 -12.63
CA ASN A 267 -13.61 1.12 -12.56
C ASN A 267 -14.80 0.43 -11.87
N ALA A 268 -15.79 1.19 -11.41
CA ALA A 268 -16.97 0.65 -10.73
C ALA A 268 -17.74 -0.35 -11.61
N ARG A 269 -17.82 -0.06 -12.92
CA ARG A 269 -18.55 -0.89 -13.88
C ARG A 269 -17.79 -2.14 -14.35
N LEU A 270 -16.51 -2.30 -14.00
CA LEU A 270 -15.77 -3.53 -14.34
C LEU A 270 -16.41 -4.78 -13.76
N SER A 271 -17.15 -4.67 -12.65
CA SER A 271 -17.91 -5.79 -12.08
C SER A 271 -19.15 -6.21 -12.88
N ASP A 272 -19.52 -5.44 -13.92
CA ASP A 272 -20.63 -5.81 -14.81
C ASP A 272 -20.22 -6.92 -15.79
N CYS A 273 -18.91 -7.16 -15.98
CA CYS A 273 -18.38 -8.26 -16.78
C CYS A 273 -18.07 -9.47 -15.89
N SER A 274 -18.34 -10.66 -16.43
CA SER A 274 -17.95 -11.94 -15.84
C SER A 274 -16.49 -12.26 -16.16
N ASN A 275 -15.90 -13.17 -15.39
CA ASN A 275 -14.55 -13.66 -15.68
C ASN A 275 -14.61 -14.70 -16.81
N GLY A 276 -14.00 -14.41 -17.95
CA GLY A 276 -13.93 -15.35 -19.08
C GLY A 276 -15.26 -15.51 -19.82
N GLY A 277 -16.09 -14.48 -19.87
CA GLY A 277 -17.37 -14.52 -20.59
C GLY A 277 -17.20 -14.95 -22.05
N THR A 278 -18.04 -15.88 -22.54
CA THR A 278 -17.96 -16.39 -23.91
C THR A 278 -18.62 -15.49 -24.96
N LYS A 279 -19.18 -14.36 -24.53
CA LYS A 279 -19.86 -13.37 -25.37
C LYS A 279 -19.43 -11.98 -24.93
N LEU A 280 -19.49 -11.02 -25.86
CA LEU A 280 -19.21 -9.62 -25.54
C LEU A 280 -20.19 -9.07 -24.51
N GLU A 281 -19.66 -8.61 -23.38
CA GLU A 281 -20.37 -7.92 -22.31
C GLU A 281 -20.15 -6.41 -22.43
N SER A 282 -20.60 -5.59 -21.48
CA SER A 282 -20.35 -4.15 -21.49
C SER A 282 -20.15 -3.63 -20.06
N CYS A 283 -18.89 -3.47 -19.66
CA CYS A 283 -18.50 -3.13 -18.29
C CYS A 283 -17.92 -1.73 -18.14
N GLY A 284 -18.46 -0.78 -18.91
CA GLY A 284 -18.10 0.62 -18.84
C GLY A 284 -16.80 0.95 -19.56
N HIS A 285 -16.36 2.19 -19.40
CA HIS A 285 -15.17 2.70 -20.08
C HIS A 285 -13.90 2.06 -19.50
N ALA A 286 -12.90 1.81 -20.35
CA ALA A 286 -11.61 1.34 -19.90
C ALA A 286 -10.97 2.37 -18.95
N PRO A 287 -10.58 1.99 -17.72
CA PRO A 287 -9.91 2.91 -16.80
C PRO A 287 -8.57 3.38 -17.36
N ASP A 288 -8.11 4.57 -16.98
CA ASP A 288 -6.83 5.07 -17.48
C ASP A 288 -5.64 4.22 -17.02
N LEU A 289 -4.61 4.17 -17.87
CA LEU A 289 -3.28 3.68 -17.53
C LEU A 289 -2.55 4.73 -16.69
N LYS A 290 -2.58 4.57 -15.37
CA LYS A 290 -2.06 5.54 -14.38
C LYS A 290 -0.71 5.10 -13.83
N GLY A 291 0.13 6.08 -13.49
CA GLY A 291 1.37 5.85 -12.76
C GLY A 291 2.39 4.98 -13.48
N ILE A 292 2.32 4.92 -14.82
CA ILE A 292 3.28 4.18 -15.64
C ILE A 292 4.66 4.84 -15.52
N ALA A 293 5.64 4.07 -15.05
CA ALA A 293 6.99 4.57 -14.78
C ALA A 293 7.78 4.83 -16.06
N ALA A 294 7.64 3.94 -17.05
CA ALA A 294 8.24 4.07 -18.38
C ALA A 294 7.46 3.22 -19.40
N TRP A 295 7.68 3.53 -20.68
CA TRP A 295 7.12 2.78 -21.80
C TRP A 295 8.25 2.15 -22.60
N LEU A 296 8.07 0.88 -22.98
CA LEU A 296 8.95 0.15 -23.89
C LEU A 296 8.19 -0.19 -25.17
N ASN A 297 8.92 -0.46 -26.25
CA ASN A 297 8.34 -0.76 -27.57
C ASN A 297 7.38 0.32 -28.10
N THR A 298 7.59 1.58 -27.70
CA THR A 298 6.88 2.74 -28.26
C THR A 298 7.85 3.70 -28.93
N PRO A 299 7.42 4.49 -29.93
CA PRO A 299 8.27 5.46 -30.59
C PRO A 299 8.86 6.46 -29.57
N GLU A 300 10.18 6.42 -29.40
CA GLU A 300 10.94 7.25 -28.45
C GLU A 300 10.52 7.07 -26.97
N GLY A 301 9.93 5.92 -26.61
CA GLY A 301 9.46 5.66 -25.24
C GLY A 301 8.28 6.56 -24.83
N ARG A 302 7.54 7.11 -25.81
CA ARG A 302 6.39 7.98 -25.54
C ARG A 302 5.23 7.21 -24.91
N PRO A 303 4.51 7.82 -23.94
CA PRO A 303 3.31 7.23 -23.37
C PRO A 303 2.18 7.08 -24.38
N ILE A 304 1.41 6.00 -24.25
CA ILE A 304 0.16 5.78 -24.98
C ILE A 304 -1.02 6.03 -24.04
N THR A 305 -1.99 6.82 -24.50
CA THR A 305 -3.27 7.00 -23.79
C THR A 305 -4.37 6.21 -24.50
N LEU A 306 -5.33 5.67 -23.75
CA LEU A 306 -6.45 4.91 -24.34
C LEU A 306 -7.30 5.78 -25.26
N ASP A 307 -7.38 7.09 -24.99
CA ASP A 307 -8.07 8.05 -25.86
C ASP A 307 -7.41 8.16 -27.24
N SER A 308 -6.07 8.07 -27.31
CA SER A 308 -5.35 8.07 -28.60
C SER A 308 -5.59 6.80 -29.42
N LEU A 309 -6.11 5.74 -28.80
CA LEU A 309 -6.41 4.46 -29.43
C LEU A 309 -7.88 4.30 -29.82
N ARG A 310 -8.72 5.34 -29.67
CA ARG A 310 -10.11 5.29 -30.14
C ARG A 310 -10.17 4.95 -31.63
N GLY A 311 -11.15 4.13 -31.99
CA GLY A 311 -11.26 3.55 -33.33
C GLY A 311 -10.55 2.21 -33.51
N LYS A 312 -9.65 1.82 -32.60
CA LYS A 312 -9.01 0.50 -32.58
C LYS A 312 -9.63 -0.41 -31.51
N VAL A 313 -9.54 -1.71 -31.69
CA VAL A 313 -9.75 -2.69 -30.62
C VAL A 313 -8.48 -2.74 -29.79
N VAL A 314 -8.56 -2.69 -28.47
CA VAL A 314 -7.39 -2.67 -27.59
C VAL A 314 -7.44 -3.86 -26.63
N LEU A 315 -6.38 -4.65 -26.57
CA LEU A 315 -6.17 -5.68 -25.55
C LEU A 315 -5.17 -5.16 -24.52
N ILE A 316 -5.59 -5.09 -23.26
CA ILE A 316 -4.70 -4.80 -22.13
C ILE A 316 -4.32 -6.14 -21.49
N ASP A 317 -3.04 -6.49 -21.56
CA ASP A 317 -2.48 -7.75 -21.07
C ASP A 317 -1.58 -7.49 -19.86
N PHE A 318 -1.99 -7.92 -18.68
CA PHE A 318 -1.23 -7.81 -17.44
C PHE A 318 -0.30 -9.01 -17.28
N TRP A 319 0.99 -8.74 -17.16
CA TRP A 319 2.02 -9.77 -17.12
C TRP A 319 3.19 -9.41 -16.20
N ALA A 320 3.98 -10.42 -15.85
CA ALA A 320 5.27 -10.31 -15.20
C ALA A 320 6.23 -11.28 -15.89
N TYR A 321 7.47 -10.86 -16.19
CA TYR A 321 8.32 -11.66 -17.07
C TYR A 321 8.79 -12.98 -16.44
N SER A 322 8.90 -13.06 -15.10
CA SER A 322 9.30 -14.30 -14.42
C SER A 322 8.12 -15.25 -14.14
N CYS A 323 6.88 -14.81 -14.38
CA CYS A 323 5.67 -15.60 -14.19
C CYS A 323 5.53 -16.67 -15.28
N ILE A 324 5.59 -17.95 -14.92
CA ILE A 324 5.51 -19.05 -15.89
C ILE A 324 4.16 -19.09 -16.63
N ASN A 325 3.07 -18.72 -15.95
CA ASN A 325 1.75 -18.66 -16.57
C ASN A 325 1.70 -17.57 -17.66
N CYS A 326 2.30 -16.40 -17.40
CA CYS A 326 2.47 -15.36 -18.42
C CYS A 326 3.35 -15.84 -19.58
N GLN A 327 4.47 -16.51 -19.30
CA GLN A 327 5.36 -17.02 -20.35
C GLN A 327 4.66 -18.01 -21.30
N ARG A 328 3.68 -18.79 -20.82
CA ARG A 328 2.86 -19.68 -21.65
C ARG A 328 1.74 -18.95 -22.41
N ALA A 329 1.16 -17.91 -21.82
CA ALA A 329 0.08 -17.13 -22.44
C ALA A 329 0.57 -16.15 -23.52
N ILE A 330 1.73 -15.51 -23.30
CA ILE A 330 2.26 -14.44 -24.16
C ILE A 330 2.45 -14.86 -25.64
N PRO A 331 2.87 -16.09 -25.98
CA PRO A 331 2.89 -16.54 -27.37
C PRO A 331 1.54 -16.38 -28.10
N HIS A 332 0.41 -16.60 -27.42
CA HIS A 332 -0.92 -16.36 -28.00
C HIS A 332 -1.16 -14.87 -28.25
N VAL A 333 -0.86 -14.02 -27.26
CA VAL A 333 -1.00 -12.55 -27.34
C VAL A 333 -0.11 -11.97 -28.45
N ALA A 334 1.14 -12.43 -28.55
CA ALA A 334 2.08 -12.04 -29.59
C ALA A 334 1.60 -12.48 -30.98
N GLY A 335 1.01 -13.68 -31.09
CA GLY A 335 0.35 -14.15 -32.30
C GLY A 335 -0.82 -13.27 -32.72
N TRP A 336 -1.71 -12.92 -31.79
CA TRP A 336 -2.83 -12.01 -32.05
C TRP A 336 -2.35 -10.63 -32.50
N TYR A 337 -1.32 -10.08 -31.85
CA TYR A 337 -0.74 -8.81 -32.26
C TYR A 337 -0.18 -8.88 -33.68
N ARG A 338 0.64 -9.89 -33.98
CA ARG A 338 1.21 -10.11 -35.32
C ARG A 338 0.13 -10.16 -36.41
N ASP A 339 -0.94 -10.91 -36.18
CA ASP A 339 -1.92 -11.24 -37.22
C ASP A 339 -3.06 -10.20 -37.33
N TYR A 340 -3.36 -9.47 -36.24
CA TYR A 340 -4.49 -8.53 -36.19
C TYR A 340 -4.09 -7.06 -36.05
N HIS A 341 -2.83 -6.72 -35.79
CA HIS A 341 -2.42 -5.32 -35.64
C HIS A 341 -2.76 -4.48 -36.88
N GLY A 342 -2.46 -4.98 -38.08
CA GLY A 342 -2.81 -4.33 -39.34
C GLY A 342 -4.32 -4.20 -39.60
N SER A 343 -5.13 -5.06 -38.96
CA SER A 343 -6.59 -5.04 -39.07
C SER A 343 -7.25 -4.02 -38.12
N GLY A 344 -6.55 -3.59 -37.07
CA GLY A 344 -7.03 -2.59 -36.11
C GLY A 344 -6.96 -3.03 -34.65
N LEU A 345 -6.24 -4.10 -34.32
CA LEU A 345 -5.92 -4.47 -32.94
C LEU A 345 -4.71 -3.67 -32.44
N GLU A 346 -4.79 -3.17 -31.23
CA GLU A 346 -3.64 -2.71 -30.46
C GLU A 346 -3.52 -3.58 -29.20
N VAL A 347 -2.29 -3.93 -28.82
CA VAL A 347 -2.02 -4.64 -27.57
C VAL A 347 -1.15 -3.74 -26.70
N ILE A 348 -1.48 -3.63 -25.41
CA ILE A 348 -0.63 -3.00 -24.41
C ILE A 348 -0.33 -4.04 -23.34
N GLY A 349 0.93 -4.44 -23.24
CA GLY A 349 1.42 -5.28 -22.15
C GLY A 349 1.68 -4.43 -20.92
N VAL A 350 0.77 -4.45 -19.95
CA VAL A 350 0.99 -3.80 -18.65
C VAL A 350 1.86 -4.72 -17.79
N HIS A 351 3.15 -4.42 -17.73
CA HIS A 351 4.09 -5.15 -16.90
C HIS A 351 3.98 -4.66 -15.46
N THR A 352 3.21 -5.38 -14.64
CA THR A 352 3.13 -5.14 -13.20
C THR A 352 4.03 -6.14 -12.49
N PRO A 353 5.09 -5.70 -11.79
CA PRO A 353 6.07 -6.59 -11.20
C PRO A 353 5.49 -7.38 -10.02
N GLU A 354 5.84 -8.64 -9.86
CA GLU A 354 5.61 -9.42 -8.66
C GLU A 354 6.77 -9.27 -7.66
N TYR A 355 8.00 -9.17 -8.17
CA TYR A 355 9.24 -9.05 -7.40
C TYR A 355 9.96 -7.73 -7.65
N ALA A 356 10.83 -7.32 -6.71
CA ALA A 356 11.57 -6.06 -6.83
C ALA A 356 12.50 -6.05 -8.06
N PHE A 357 13.10 -7.19 -8.42
CA PHE A 357 13.98 -7.29 -9.59
C PHE A 357 13.23 -7.07 -10.92
N GLU A 358 11.91 -7.23 -10.93
CA GLU A 358 11.07 -7.01 -12.10
C GLU A 358 10.73 -5.53 -12.33
N LYS A 359 11.07 -4.65 -11.37
CA LYS A 359 10.97 -3.20 -11.54
C LYS A 359 12.07 -2.62 -12.41
N VAL A 360 13.16 -3.37 -12.61
CA VAL A 360 14.35 -2.94 -13.35
C VAL A 360 14.06 -3.00 -14.85
N PRO A 361 14.00 -1.86 -15.56
CA PRO A 361 13.59 -1.81 -16.97
C PRO A 361 14.40 -2.74 -17.88
N GLU A 362 15.72 -2.84 -17.65
CA GLU A 362 16.62 -3.67 -18.46
C GLU A 362 16.29 -5.16 -18.36
N ASN A 363 15.82 -5.62 -17.19
CA ASN A 363 15.38 -6.99 -16.99
C ASN A 363 14.10 -7.25 -17.78
N VAL A 364 13.15 -6.30 -17.76
CA VAL A 364 11.90 -6.40 -18.51
C VAL A 364 12.15 -6.38 -20.01
N VAL A 365 13.08 -5.54 -20.50
CA VAL A 365 13.48 -5.51 -21.92
C VAL A 365 14.01 -6.88 -22.36
N ARG A 366 14.85 -7.53 -21.55
CA ARG A 366 15.38 -8.86 -21.86
C ARG A 366 14.27 -9.92 -21.86
N GLY A 367 13.46 -9.96 -20.81
CA GLY A 367 12.34 -10.92 -20.72
C GLY A 367 11.33 -10.75 -21.85
N ALA A 368 11.02 -9.49 -22.22
CA ALA A 368 10.17 -9.18 -23.37
C ALA A 368 10.78 -9.68 -24.69
N ALA A 369 12.09 -9.51 -24.89
CA ALA A 369 12.78 -10.02 -26.07
C ALA A 369 12.78 -11.55 -26.15
N ASP A 370 13.04 -12.24 -25.02
CA ASP A 370 13.01 -13.71 -24.94
C ASP A 370 11.61 -14.27 -25.26
N LEU A 371 10.56 -13.51 -24.94
CA LEU A 371 9.16 -13.85 -25.20
C LEU A 371 8.64 -13.35 -26.56
N GLY A 372 9.47 -12.67 -27.36
CA GLY A 372 9.08 -12.15 -28.67
C GLY A 372 8.07 -11.00 -28.63
N ILE A 373 7.99 -10.27 -27.52
CA ILE A 373 7.05 -9.16 -27.34
C ILE A 373 7.52 -7.95 -28.13
N THR A 374 6.73 -7.56 -29.12
CA THR A 374 6.97 -6.39 -29.99
C THR A 374 5.93 -5.28 -29.81
N TYR A 375 4.81 -5.59 -29.16
CA TYR A 375 3.78 -4.60 -28.82
C TYR A 375 4.23 -3.67 -27.68
N PRO A 376 3.60 -2.48 -27.54
CA PRO A 376 3.85 -1.55 -26.45
C PRO A 376 3.79 -2.18 -25.06
N ILE A 377 4.75 -1.82 -24.20
CA ILE A 377 4.81 -2.29 -22.80
C ILE A 377 4.75 -1.07 -21.87
N ALA A 378 3.88 -1.13 -20.87
CA ALA A 378 3.75 -0.12 -19.84
C ALA A 378 4.30 -0.66 -18.50
N LEU A 379 5.36 -0.04 -17.95
CA LEU A 379 5.94 -0.47 -16.68
C LEU A 379 5.14 0.08 -15.48
N ASP A 380 4.30 -0.76 -14.87
CA ASP A 380 3.44 -0.42 -13.74
C ASP A 380 4.12 -0.70 -12.39
N ASN A 381 5.33 -0.15 -12.20
CA ASN A 381 6.18 -0.41 -11.01
C ASN A 381 5.54 0.01 -9.67
N GLY A 382 4.53 0.89 -9.72
CA GLY A 382 3.77 1.38 -8.58
C GLY A 382 2.39 0.75 -8.42
N TYR A 383 2.03 -0.28 -9.20
CA TYR A 383 0.71 -0.95 -9.17
C TYR A 383 -0.47 0.01 -9.38
N SER A 384 -0.25 1.17 -9.97
CA SER A 384 -1.26 2.22 -10.12
C SER A 384 -2.29 1.81 -11.17
N THR A 385 -1.83 1.26 -12.30
CA THR A 385 -2.71 0.73 -13.34
C THR A 385 -3.37 -0.57 -12.90
N TRP A 386 -2.61 -1.50 -12.32
CA TRP A 386 -3.12 -2.73 -11.69
C TRP A 386 -4.28 -2.45 -10.73
N THR A 387 -4.09 -1.51 -9.81
CA THR A 387 -5.12 -1.10 -8.84
C THR A 387 -6.30 -0.42 -9.53
N ASN A 388 -6.06 0.43 -10.54
CA ASN A 388 -7.13 1.13 -11.26
C ASN A 388 -8.01 0.16 -12.06
N TYR A 389 -7.42 -0.88 -12.65
CA TYR A 389 -8.13 -1.97 -13.35
C TYR A 389 -8.72 -3.01 -12.38
N ARG A 390 -8.45 -2.86 -11.09
CA ARG A 390 -8.86 -3.79 -10.02
C ARG A 390 -8.41 -5.23 -10.29
N ASN A 391 -7.24 -5.39 -10.90
CA ASN A 391 -6.67 -6.70 -11.19
C ASN A 391 -6.20 -7.41 -9.91
N ARG A 392 -6.04 -8.73 -9.96
CA ARG A 392 -5.54 -9.60 -8.88
C ARG A 392 -4.60 -10.71 -9.33
N TYR A 393 -4.52 -10.98 -10.63
CA TYR A 393 -3.86 -12.19 -11.12
C TYR A 393 -2.90 -11.88 -12.27
N TRP A 394 -1.92 -12.76 -12.41
CA TRP A 394 -1.06 -12.87 -13.57
C TRP A 394 -1.30 -14.24 -14.24
N PRO A 395 -1.54 -14.31 -15.56
CA PRO A 395 -1.90 -13.21 -16.45
C PRO A 395 -3.34 -12.70 -16.20
N ALA A 396 -3.66 -11.53 -16.75
CA ALA A 396 -5.02 -11.02 -16.83
C ALA A 396 -5.21 -10.15 -18.08
N GLU A 397 -6.35 -10.29 -18.75
CA GLU A 397 -6.64 -9.62 -20.01
C GLU A 397 -7.94 -8.80 -19.91
N TYR A 398 -7.92 -7.60 -20.48
CA TYR A 398 -9.10 -6.74 -20.62
C TYR A 398 -9.22 -6.32 -22.09
N LEU A 399 -10.31 -6.73 -22.74
CA LEU A 399 -10.58 -6.41 -24.13
C LEU A 399 -11.49 -5.19 -24.23
N VAL A 400 -11.04 -4.21 -25.00
CA VAL A 400 -11.67 -2.90 -25.14
C VAL A 400 -12.06 -2.70 -26.61
N ASP A 401 -13.29 -2.27 -26.86
CA ASP A 401 -13.75 -1.98 -28.21
C ASP A 401 -13.30 -0.60 -28.73
N ARG A 402 -13.64 -0.30 -29.99
CA ARG A 402 -13.32 0.98 -30.65
C ARG A 402 -13.85 2.24 -29.95
N SER A 403 -14.88 2.11 -29.12
CA SER A 403 -15.45 3.22 -28.34
C SER A 403 -14.69 3.45 -27.02
N GLY A 404 -13.75 2.56 -26.68
CA GLY A 404 -13.04 2.53 -25.41
C GLY A 404 -13.83 1.83 -24.30
N THR A 405 -14.86 1.04 -24.63
CA THR A 405 -15.65 0.30 -23.63
C THR A 405 -15.04 -1.08 -23.42
N VAL A 406 -14.89 -1.52 -22.16
CA VAL A 406 -14.46 -2.89 -21.84
C VAL A 406 -15.59 -3.86 -22.16
N ARG A 407 -15.28 -4.89 -22.94
CA ARG A 407 -16.25 -5.87 -23.46
C ARG A 407 -15.99 -7.30 -23.02
N HIS A 408 -14.81 -7.58 -22.47
CA HIS A 408 -14.42 -8.88 -21.94
C HIS A 408 -13.29 -8.71 -20.92
N ILE A 409 -13.32 -9.51 -19.86
CA ILE A 409 -12.29 -9.58 -18.82
C ILE A 409 -11.97 -11.05 -18.59
N LYS A 410 -10.69 -11.41 -18.61
CA LYS A 410 -10.22 -12.77 -18.32
C LYS A 410 -9.11 -12.72 -17.28
N PHE A 411 -9.27 -13.49 -16.22
CA PHE A 411 -8.26 -13.70 -15.18
C PHE A 411 -7.72 -15.11 -15.25
N GLY A 412 -6.39 -15.23 -15.23
CA GLY A 412 -5.70 -16.50 -15.30
C GLY A 412 -5.34 -16.91 -16.73
N GLU A 413 -4.63 -18.04 -16.80
CA GLU A 413 -4.13 -18.65 -18.03
C GLU A 413 -5.20 -19.55 -18.67
N GLY A 414 -5.27 -19.56 -20.00
CA GLY A 414 -6.19 -20.42 -20.77
C GLY A 414 -7.24 -19.65 -21.57
N ASP A 415 -8.20 -20.41 -22.10
CA ASP A 415 -9.38 -19.95 -22.87
C ASP A 415 -9.02 -18.92 -23.98
N TYR A 416 -7.93 -19.21 -24.69
CA TYR A 416 -7.36 -18.34 -25.71
C TYR A 416 -8.29 -18.22 -26.92
N ASP A 417 -8.90 -19.33 -27.33
CA ASP A 417 -9.88 -19.42 -28.42
C ASP A 417 -11.11 -18.55 -28.17
N VAL A 418 -11.63 -18.53 -26.93
CA VAL A 418 -12.73 -17.66 -26.53
C VAL A 418 -12.34 -16.19 -26.71
N THR A 419 -11.18 -15.80 -26.17
CA THR A 419 -10.75 -14.39 -26.24
C THR A 419 -10.46 -13.97 -27.67
N GLU A 420 -9.84 -14.83 -28.47
CA GLU A 420 -9.58 -14.58 -29.88
C GLU A 420 -10.86 -14.42 -30.70
N GLN A 421 -11.88 -15.25 -30.44
CA GLN A 421 -13.18 -15.12 -31.10
C GLN A 421 -13.79 -13.74 -30.84
N LEU A 422 -13.71 -13.24 -29.61
CA LEU A 422 -14.20 -11.92 -29.22
C LEU A 422 -13.37 -10.78 -29.85
N ILE A 423 -12.04 -10.94 -29.94
CA ILE A 423 -11.17 -10.01 -30.67
C ILE A 423 -11.62 -9.90 -32.12
N ARG A 424 -11.79 -11.03 -32.81
CA ARG A 424 -12.21 -11.08 -34.22
C ARG A 424 -13.60 -10.48 -34.42
N GLN A 425 -14.52 -10.72 -33.49
CA GLN A 425 -15.84 -10.10 -33.50
C GLN A 425 -15.74 -8.57 -33.39
N LEU A 426 -14.99 -8.04 -32.42
CA LEU A 426 -14.82 -6.59 -32.26
C LEU A 426 -14.10 -5.93 -33.44
N LEU A 427 -13.16 -6.63 -34.07
CA LEU A 427 -12.49 -6.12 -35.29
C LEU A 427 -13.47 -6.01 -36.45
N THR A 428 -14.33 -7.02 -36.62
CA THR A 428 -15.39 -7.01 -37.65
C THR A 428 -16.44 -5.95 -37.37
N ASP A 429 -16.86 -5.79 -36.10
CA ASP A 429 -17.79 -4.73 -35.67
C ASP A 429 -17.19 -3.33 -35.89
N ALA A 430 -15.87 -3.19 -35.77
CA ALA A 430 -15.18 -1.94 -36.01
C ALA A 430 -15.00 -1.61 -37.50
N LYS A 431 -14.78 -2.63 -38.33
CA LYS A 431 -14.60 -2.53 -39.78
C LYS A 431 -15.30 -3.71 -40.47
N PRO A 432 -16.57 -3.56 -40.90
CA PRO A 432 -17.35 -4.68 -41.46
C PRO A 432 -16.72 -5.37 -42.68
N ASP A 433 -15.92 -4.63 -43.47
CA ASP A 433 -15.25 -5.16 -44.67
C ASP A 433 -13.84 -5.74 -44.39
N VAL A 434 -13.42 -5.83 -43.12
CA VAL A 434 -12.09 -6.34 -42.77
C VAL A 434 -11.99 -7.83 -43.08
N ARG A 435 -10.92 -8.22 -43.78
CA ARG A 435 -10.57 -9.62 -44.01
C ARG A 435 -9.55 -10.06 -42.99
N LEU A 436 -9.98 -10.82 -42.00
CA LEU A 436 -9.09 -11.38 -40.99
C LEU A 436 -8.44 -12.68 -41.50
N PRO A 437 -7.17 -12.96 -41.17
CA PRO A 437 -6.57 -14.27 -41.42
C PRO A 437 -7.32 -15.38 -40.66
N PRO A 438 -7.01 -16.67 -40.88
CA PRO A 438 -7.47 -17.75 -39.99
C PRO A 438 -7.08 -17.47 -38.53
N PRO A 439 -7.77 -18.07 -37.54
CA PRO A 439 -7.37 -17.99 -36.14
C PRO A 439 -5.91 -18.43 -35.94
N VAL A 440 -5.26 -17.86 -34.93
CA VAL A 440 -3.85 -18.09 -34.62
C VAL A 440 -3.64 -19.55 -34.20
N ASP A 441 -2.77 -20.25 -34.91
CA ASP A 441 -2.39 -21.63 -34.62
C ASP A 441 -1.24 -21.68 -33.59
N THR A 442 -1.52 -21.27 -32.36
CA THR A 442 -0.59 -21.44 -31.22
C THR A 442 -1.10 -22.58 -30.35
N ALA A 443 -0.22 -23.56 -30.09
CA ALA A 443 -0.56 -24.72 -29.29
C ALA A 443 -0.93 -24.32 -27.86
N ASP A 444 -2.14 -24.67 -27.42
CA ASP A 444 -2.54 -24.50 -26.02
C ASP A 444 -1.82 -25.53 -25.15
N ILE A 445 -0.85 -25.04 -24.37
CA ILE A 445 -0.06 -25.82 -23.41
C ILE A 445 -0.48 -25.54 -21.96
N THR A 446 -1.69 -25.01 -21.74
CA THR A 446 -2.22 -24.70 -20.41
C THR A 446 -2.26 -25.98 -19.57
N PRO A 447 -1.59 -26.01 -18.40
CA PRO A 447 -1.61 -27.18 -17.53
C PRO A 447 -3.02 -27.45 -16.97
N PRO A 448 -3.36 -28.70 -16.62
CA PRO A 448 -4.62 -29.00 -15.96
C PRO A 448 -4.67 -28.34 -14.56
N SER A 449 -5.88 -28.11 -14.06
CA SER A 449 -6.09 -27.60 -12.71
C SER A 449 -5.62 -28.60 -11.63
N GLY A 450 -5.40 -28.10 -10.41
CA GLY A 450 -5.01 -28.93 -9.26
C GLY A 450 -3.51 -29.25 -9.18
N LEU A 451 -2.67 -28.44 -9.80
CA LEU A 451 -1.23 -28.40 -9.52
C LEU A 451 -0.97 -27.87 -8.11
N THR A 452 0.26 -28.06 -7.62
CA THR A 452 0.74 -27.35 -6.43
C THR A 452 0.57 -25.83 -6.62
N PRO A 453 0.00 -25.11 -5.64
CA PRO A 453 -0.03 -23.64 -5.67
C PRO A 453 1.38 -23.06 -5.69
N GLU A 454 1.55 -21.85 -6.21
CA GLU A 454 2.86 -21.17 -6.20
C GLU A 454 3.47 -21.17 -4.79
N THR A 455 4.71 -21.63 -4.70
CA THR A 455 5.41 -21.82 -3.43
C THR A 455 6.36 -20.67 -3.21
N TYR A 456 5.91 -19.64 -2.48
CA TYR A 456 6.73 -18.48 -2.13
C TYR A 456 7.68 -18.77 -0.98
N LEU A 457 8.93 -18.32 -1.12
CA LEU A 457 9.95 -18.35 -0.07
C LEU A 457 10.09 -17.00 0.65
N SER A 458 9.31 -15.99 0.27
CA SER A 458 9.28 -14.72 0.99
C SER A 458 8.50 -14.85 2.30
N VAL A 459 8.99 -14.25 3.38
CA VAL A 459 8.37 -14.28 4.71
C VAL A 459 6.91 -13.80 4.70
N GLY A 460 6.60 -12.78 3.90
CA GLY A 460 5.25 -12.19 3.85
C GLY A 460 4.21 -12.93 2.99
N LYS A 461 4.64 -13.84 2.10
CA LYS A 461 3.73 -14.58 1.18
C LYS A 461 3.78 -16.10 1.37
N VAL A 462 4.62 -16.61 2.26
CA VAL A 462 4.76 -18.06 2.49
C VAL A 462 3.43 -18.66 2.97
N VAL A 463 2.97 -19.73 2.32
CA VAL A 463 1.70 -20.41 2.64
C VAL A 463 1.85 -21.90 2.91
N ASN A 464 2.93 -22.51 2.44
CA ASN A 464 3.14 -23.96 2.45
C ASN A 464 4.55 -24.36 2.92
N TYR A 465 5.15 -23.57 3.82
CA TYR A 465 6.30 -24.02 4.60
C TYR A 465 5.85 -25.06 5.62
N ALA A 466 6.50 -26.22 5.62
CA ALA A 466 6.21 -27.35 6.50
C ALA A 466 7.46 -27.86 7.23
N GLY A 467 8.48 -27.02 7.37
CA GLY A 467 9.65 -27.32 8.21
C GLY A 467 9.40 -26.97 9.68
N ASP A 468 10.34 -27.37 10.53
CA ASP A 468 10.27 -27.07 11.96
C ASP A 468 10.71 -25.61 12.23
N GLY A 469 10.16 -24.99 13.28
CA GLY A 469 10.52 -23.65 13.73
C GLY A 469 9.73 -22.50 13.11
N THR A 470 10.08 -21.27 13.47
CA THR A 470 9.45 -20.07 12.92
C THR A 470 10.09 -19.68 11.58
N TYR A 471 9.26 -19.19 10.66
CA TYR A 471 9.68 -18.72 9.34
C TYR A 471 9.64 -17.19 9.31
N ASP A 472 10.63 -16.56 9.96
CA ASP A 472 10.72 -15.11 10.13
C ASP A 472 11.93 -14.53 9.39
N GLU A 473 11.92 -13.22 9.16
CA GLU A 473 13.02 -12.48 8.54
C GLU A 473 14.32 -12.62 9.35
N GLY A 474 15.44 -12.76 8.63
CA GLY A 474 16.79 -12.84 9.21
C GLY A 474 17.53 -14.14 8.91
N ALA A 475 18.71 -14.26 9.51
CA ALA A 475 19.58 -15.42 9.33
C ALA A 475 19.24 -16.52 10.34
N ALA A 476 18.93 -17.72 9.87
CA ALA A 476 18.64 -18.88 10.70
C ALA A 476 19.17 -20.17 10.07
N THR A 477 19.36 -21.21 10.89
CA THR A 477 19.73 -22.55 10.42
C THR A 477 18.52 -23.45 10.55
N PHE A 478 18.11 -24.05 9.43
CA PHE A 478 16.94 -24.90 9.33
C PHE A 478 17.32 -26.37 9.30
N ARG A 479 16.33 -27.24 9.57
CA ARG A 479 16.44 -28.69 9.46
C ARG A 479 15.17 -29.23 8.82
N TYR A 480 15.31 -30.30 8.06
CA TYR A 480 14.15 -30.99 7.51
C TYR A 480 13.33 -31.67 8.61
N PRO A 481 12.00 -31.65 8.49
CA PRO A 481 11.13 -32.43 9.36
C PRO A 481 11.30 -33.93 9.05
N PRO A 482 10.91 -34.82 9.97
CA PRO A 482 10.94 -36.28 9.74
C PRO A 482 10.10 -36.72 8.52
N ALA A 483 8.99 -36.03 8.26
CA ALA A 483 8.14 -36.25 7.10
C ALA A 483 7.67 -34.90 6.55
N LEU A 484 7.78 -34.71 5.23
CA LEU A 484 7.32 -33.51 4.54
C LEU A 484 5.87 -33.71 4.07
N LYS A 485 5.01 -32.74 4.36
CA LYS A 485 3.62 -32.73 3.87
C LYS A 485 3.60 -32.55 2.34
N ALA A 486 2.58 -33.11 1.68
CA ALA A 486 2.33 -32.87 0.26
C ALA A 486 2.16 -31.36 -0.04
N ASP A 487 2.54 -30.95 -1.26
CA ASP A 487 2.39 -29.58 -1.76
C ASP A 487 3.04 -28.53 -0.85
N SER A 488 4.13 -28.90 -0.19
CA SER A 488 4.82 -28.11 0.83
C SER A 488 6.33 -28.20 0.65
N PHE A 489 7.05 -27.23 1.23
CA PHE A 489 8.52 -27.20 1.24
C PHE A 489 9.10 -27.12 2.65
N ALA A 490 10.35 -27.54 2.80
CA ALA A 490 11.14 -27.36 4.00
C ALA A 490 12.57 -26.95 3.63
N LEU A 491 13.24 -26.28 4.57
CA LEU A 491 14.62 -25.82 4.42
C LEU A 491 15.56 -26.64 5.31
N THR A 492 16.82 -26.76 4.89
CA THR A 492 17.92 -27.25 5.74
C THR A 492 19.17 -26.39 5.52
N GLY A 493 20.04 -26.31 6.51
CA GLY A 493 21.25 -25.50 6.46
C GLY A 493 21.00 -24.02 6.77
N PRO A 494 22.01 -23.15 6.62
CA PRO A 494 21.90 -21.73 6.92
C PRO A 494 21.17 -20.98 5.80
N TRP A 495 20.20 -20.15 6.15
CA TRP A 495 19.45 -19.32 5.22
C TRP A 495 19.28 -17.91 5.78
N SER A 496 19.23 -16.92 4.89
CA SER A 496 18.81 -15.56 5.21
C SER A 496 17.46 -15.31 4.53
N LEU A 497 16.40 -15.15 5.32
CA LEU A 497 15.05 -14.93 4.82
C LEU A 497 14.72 -13.43 4.81
N ASP A 498 13.99 -12.98 3.79
CA ASP A 498 13.45 -11.62 3.70
C ASP A 498 12.05 -11.60 3.06
N TYR A 499 11.51 -10.42 2.79
CA TYR A 499 10.20 -10.24 2.16
C TYR A 499 10.22 -10.43 0.62
N GLN A 500 11.35 -10.82 0.04
CA GLN A 500 11.48 -11.18 -1.38
C GLN A 500 11.68 -12.68 -1.58
N GLY A 501 12.44 -13.36 -0.70
CA GLY A 501 12.73 -14.78 -0.81
C GLY A 501 13.68 -15.30 0.27
N ALA A 502 14.34 -16.41 -0.05
CA ALA A 502 15.33 -17.05 0.82
C ALA A 502 16.70 -17.10 0.14
N THR A 503 17.71 -16.53 0.78
CA THR A 503 19.10 -16.51 0.29
C THR A 503 19.94 -17.59 0.97
N ALA A 504 20.64 -18.41 0.17
CA ALA A 504 21.48 -19.49 0.65
C ALA A 504 22.68 -18.95 1.46
N GLY A 505 22.77 -19.30 2.74
CA GLY A 505 23.82 -18.85 3.65
C GLY A 505 25.12 -19.67 3.58
N GLY A 506 25.09 -20.86 2.98
CA GLY A 506 26.23 -21.78 2.91
C GLY A 506 26.01 -22.91 1.90
N ASP A 507 27.03 -23.75 1.70
CA ASP A 507 26.99 -24.82 0.68
C ASP A 507 26.15 -26.03 1.09
N ASN A 508 25.77 -26.11 2.37
CA ASN A 508 24.83 -27.09 2.90
C ASN A 508 23.37 -26.60 2.94
N SER A 509 23.09 -25.42 2.38
CA SER A 509 21.74 -24.89 2.23
C SER A 509 20.97 -25.68 1.16
N ALA A 510 19.83 -26.24 1.53
CA ALA A 510 18.97 -26.97 0.60
C ALA A 510 17.49 -26.78 0.89
N VAL A 511 16.68 -26.88 -0.16
CA VAL A 511 15.22 -26.86 -0.13
C VAL A 511 14.72 -28.23 -0.54
N LYS A 512 13.86 -28.82 0.29
CA LYS A 512 13.11 -30.03 -0.08
C LYS A 512 11.68 -29.64 -0.39
N LEU A 513 11.20 -30.02 -1.56
CA LEU A 513 9.89 -29.69 -2.09
C LEU A 513 9.11 -30.97 -2.41
N SER A 514 7.93 -31.11 -1.80
CA SER A 514 6.91 -32.04 -2.28
C SER A 514 5.93 -31.28 -3.16
N TYR A 515 5.72 -31.77 -4.38
CA TYR A 515 4.89 -31.10 -5.38
C TYR A 515 4.02 -32.10 -6.14
N ARG A 516 3.05 -31.58 -6.89
CA ARG A 516 2.19 -32.27 -7.85
C ARG A 516 2.15 -31.44 -9.12
N ALA A 517 2.98 -31.80 -10.10
CA ALA A 517 3.07 -31.12 -11.39
C ALA A 517 3.72 -32.02 -12.43
N LYS A 518 3.64 -31.63 -13.72
CA LYS A 518 4.41 -32.24 -14.79
C LYS A 518 5.80 -31.61 -14.84
N ASN A 519 5.84 -30.28 -14.80
CA ASN A 519 7.04 -29.46 -14.84
C ASN A 519 7.17 -28.64 -13.55
N VAL A 520 8.41 -28.41 -13.11
CA VAL A 520 8.71 -27.54 -11.97
C VAL A 520 9.75 -26.52 -12.41
N TYR A 521 9.49 -25.27 -12.04
CA TYR A 521 10.34 -24.14 -12.29
C TYR A 521 10.71 -23.48 -10.97
N ILE A 522 11.89 -22.87 -10.93
CA ILE A 522 12.39 -22.12 -9.79
C ILE A 522 12.69 -20.70 -10.25
N VAL A 523 12.14 -19.70 -9.54
CA VAL A 523 12.53 -18.31 -9.74
C VAL A 523 13.72 -18.04 -8.83
N ALA A 524 14.87 -17.80 -9.43
CA ALA A 524 16.13 -17.61 -8.71
C ALA A 524 16.94 -16.44 -9.26
N GLY A 525 17.75 -15.83 -8.40
CA GLY A 525 18.62 -14.70 -8.73
C GLY A 525 19.99 -14.81 -8.08
N GLY A 526 20.94 -14.04 -8.62
CA GLY A 526 22.34 -14.03 -8.19
C GLY A 526 23.25 -14.67 -9.23
N THR A 527 24.45 -15.09 -8.81
CA THR A 527 25.41 -15.78 -9.67
C THR A 527 25.95 -16.98 -8.93
N GLY A 528 25.83 -18.17 -9.53
CA GLY A 528 26.18 -19.41 -8.87
C GLY A 528 25.64 -20.63 -9.59
N THR A 529 25.43 -21.69 -8.83
CA THR A 529 25.00 -22.99 -9.35
C THR A 529 23.86 -23.56 -8.51
N LEU A 530 22.84 -24.06 -9.19
CA LEU A 530 21.70 -24.74 -8.58
C LEU A 530 21.81 -26.25 -8.85
N THR A 531 22.01 -27.06 -7.81
CA THR A 531 22.02 -28.52 -7.95
C THR A 531 20.66 -29.09 -7.57
N VAL A 532 20.01 -29.76 -8.51
CA VAL A 532 18.67 -30.34 -8.37
C VAL A 532 18.81 -31.85 -8.24
N LEU A 533 18.38 -32.42 -7.12
CA LEU A 533 18.36 -33.86 -6.87
C LEU A 533 16.92 -34.37 -6.99
N ARG A 534 16.69 -35.23 -7.97
CA ARG A 534 15.40 -35.92 -8.19
C ARG A 534 15.67 -37.41 -8.29
N ASP A 535 14.99 -38.21 -7.47
CA ASP A 535 15.14 -39.69 -7.46
C ASP A 535 16.61 -40.15 -7.36
N GLY A 536 17.43 -39.42 -6.58
CA GLY A 536 18.86 -39.68 -6.40
C GLY A 536 19.77 -39.23 -7.56
N LYS A 537 19.22 -38.66 -8.64
CA LYS A 537 19.99 -38.15 -9.79
C LYS A 537 20.19 -36.63 -9.67
N PRO A 538 21.45 -36.16 -9.58
CA PRO A 538 21.75 -34.73 -9.56
C PRO A 538 21.80 -34.15 -10.98
N THR A 539 21.17 -33.00 -11.17
CA THR A 539 21.28 -32.14 -12.36
C THR A 539 21.76 -30.77 -11.91
N THR A 540 22.68 -30.18 -12.65
CA THR A 540 23.29 -28.89 -12.29
C THR A 540 22.85 -27.82 -13.27
N VAL A 541 22.32 -26.70 -12.77
CA VAL A 541 21.86 -25.57 -13.56
C VAL A 541 22.70 -24.33 -13.19
N PRO A 542 23.46 -23.74 -14.13
CA PRO A 542 24.17 -22.49 -13.88
C PRO A 542 23.16 -21.33 -13.79
N ILE A 543 23.31 -20.49 -12.77
CA ILE A 543 22.45 -19.31 -12.53
C ILE A 543 23.30 -18.05 -12.68
N SER A 544 22.87 -17.16 -13.58
CA SER A 544 23.53 -15.87 -13.82
C SER A 544 22.59 -14.91 -14.55
N GLY A 545 22.90 -13.62 -14.54
CA GLY A 545 22.10 -12.59 -15.20
C GLY A 545 20.88 -12.14 -14.38
N PRO A 546 19.89 -11.51 -15.03
CA PRO A 546 18.63 -11.11 -14.39
C PRO A 546 17.94 -12.30 -13.72
N PRO A 547 17.42 -12.16 -12.49
CA PRO A 547 16.62 -13.20 -11.86
C PRO A 547 15.43 -13.58 -12.75
N THR A 548 15.21 -14.88 -12.95
CA THR A 548 14.13 -15.39 -13.82
C THR A 548 13.75 -16.81 -13.44
N SER A 549 12.75 -17.35 -14.14
CA SER A 549 12.29 -18.73 -14.02
C SER A 549 13.26 -19.68 -14.72
N HIS A 550 13.69 -20.72 -14.01
CA HIS A 550 14.53 -21.81 -14.53
C HIS A 550 13.80 -23.14 -14.38
N GLN A 551 13.68 -23.91 -15.47
CA GLN A 551 13.09 -25.23 -15.40
C GLN A 551 14.04 -26.21 -14.69
N VAL A 552 13.57 -26.82 -13.59
CA VAL A 552 14.33 -27.79 -12.80
C VAL A 552 13.78 -29.21 -12.92
N VAL A 553 12.52 -29.35 -13.35
CA VAL A 553 11.90 -30.63 -13.66
C VAL A 553 11.16 -30.54 -14.98
N ALA A 554 11.48 -31.47 -15.87
CA ALA A 554 10.67 -31.82 -17.04
C ALA A 554 10.12 -33.24 -16.83
N GLY A 555 8.80 -33.39 -16.84
CA GLY A 555 8.12 -34.67 -16.66
C GLY A 555 7.17 -34.98 -17.82
N ASP A 556 6.76 -36.24 -17.91
CA ASP A 556 5.85 -36.68 -18.99
C ASP A 556 4.37 -36.46 -18.65
N ARG A 557 4.02 -36.52 -17.35
CA ARG A 557 2.65 -36.40 -16.84
C ARG A 557 2.61 -35.69 -15.48
N VAL A 558 1.45 -35.14 -15.13
CA VAL A 558 1.20 -34.60 -13.79
C VAL A 558 1.21 -35.73 -12.76
N ALA A 559 2.13 -35.66 -11.80
CA ALA A 559 2.26 -36.65 -10.74
C ALA A 559 2.82 -36.00 -9.47
N PRO A 560 2.56 -36.59 -8.28
CA PRO A 560 3.28 -36.20 -7.08
C PRO A 560 4.77 -36.52 -7.23
N GLY A 561 5.63 -35.63 -6.74
CA GLY A 561 7.08 -35.77 -6.77
C GLY A 561 7.74 -35.19 -5.54
N LEU A 562 8.99 -35.61 -5.32
CA LEU A 562 9.87 -35.04 -4.29
C LEU A 562 11.14 -34.55 -4.99
N LEU A 563 11.50 -33.30 -4.70
CA LEU A 563 12.67 -32.63 -5.24
C LEU A 563 13.52 -32.10 -4.08
N GLU A 564 14.83 -32.21 -4.18
CA GLU A 564 15.75 -31.45 -3.35
C GLU A 564 16.57 -30.50 -4.21
N VAL A 565 16.68 -29.24 -3.82
CA VAL A 565 17.40 -28.21 -4.55
C VAL A 565 18.46 -27.59 -3.65
N ARG A 566 19.70 -27.55 -4.12
CA ARG A 566 20.88 -27.05 -3.41
C ARG A 566 21.45 -25.85 -4.15
N PRO A 567 21.00 -24.63 -3.82
CA PRO A 567 21.63 -23.40 -4.32
C PRO A 567 23.01 -23.19 -3.70
N SER A 568 23.99 -22.80 -4.50
CA SER A 568 25.26 -22.30 -3.99
C SER A 568 25.05 -21.06 -3.13
N LYS A 569 25.95 -20.85 -2.16
CA LYS A 569 25.93 -19.68 -1.28
C LYS A 569 25.74 -18.37 -2.06
N GLY A 570 24.83 -17.53 -1.59
CA GLY A 570 24.53 -16.22 -2.17
C GLY A 570 23.46 -16.21 -3.26
N LEU A 571 23.01 -17.37 -3.77
CA LEU A 571 21.81 -17.42 -4.60
C LEU A 571 20.56 -17.17 -3.76
N GLN A 572 19.66 -16.33 -4.29
CA GLN A 572 18.35 -16.06 -3.71
C GLN A 572 17.29 -16.84 -4.49
N VAL A 573 16.44 -17.57 -3.76
CA VAL A 573 15.30 -18.31 -4.31
C VAL A 573 14.03 -17.58 -3.91
N PHE A 574 13.20 -17.22 -4.91
CA PHE A 574 11.99 -16.43 -4.73
C PHE A 574 10.75 -17.33 -4.60
N SER A 575 10.53 -18.20 -5.58
CA SER A 575 9.41 -19.15 -5.57
C SER A 575 9.69 -20.41 -6.39
N PHE A 576 8.84 -21.42 -6.19
CA PHE A 576 8.64 -22.52 -7.15
C PHE A 576 7.28 -22.37 -7.84
N THR A 577 7.30 -22.53 -9.16
CA THR A 577 6.13 -22.50 -10.03
C THR A 577 6.06 -23.77 -10.88
N TYR A 578 4.91 -24.00 -11.52
CA TYR A 578 4.56 -25.33 -12.04
C TYR A 578 3.95 -25.27 -13.43
N GLY A 579 3.95 -26.41 -14.11
CA GLY A 579 3.18 -26.64 -15.32
C GLY A 579 3.26 -28.08 -15.79
#